data_AF-A0A521PVC1-F1
#
_entry.id   AF-A0A521PVC1-F1
#
_cell.length_a   1.000
_cell.length_b   1.000
_cell.length_c   1.000
_cell.angle_alpha   90.00
_cell.angle_beta   90.00
_cell.angle_gamma   90.00
#
_symmetry.space_group_name_H-M   'P 1'
#
loop_
_entity.id
_entity.type
_entity.pdbx_description
1 polymer ?
#
loop_
_entity_poly.entity_id
_entity_poly.type
_entity_poly.pdbx_seq_one_letter_code
_entity_poly.pdbx_strand_id
1 'polypeptide(L)'
;MFKLFSGVVPVPARTEPTALLKLVAGDFAPDVARLWPDPHTAFLTAPSARRHLVCLALAVERDLAAVAETVLRGRLREAICIALDRSPPGLERALGRLGETAWTAEAYRRLVELLADPKAAKLLRHAEAIDAGAVARLGRLPGPLRRSLALAALITDDAAAAVAEAAAAIACRSGADAAEAAATRWAGAETEAALFEAVREDLYPEPPPPPFEGTPRLRPLTTKAAMRDAARRYDNCLATRVAHAVSGFSAYYEWTGNPGAIVEIGRDAIFGWRLEEAKGPNNAAIDKDSRASLIAELAAMGVHVGRSGWQLERALCRDVGRGWRLPSVAEDLVEVFGV
;
A
#
# COMPACT_ATOMS: atom_id res chain seq x y z
N MET A 1 27.37 -1.69 -79.90
CA MET A 1 27.20 -0.63 -78.89
C MET A 1 25.83 -0.84 -78.24
N PHE A 2 25.76 -1.56 -77.12
CA PHE A 2 24.53 -1.75 -76.35
C PHE A 2 24.82 -1.35 -74.90
N LYS A 3 24.20 -0.26 -74.43
CA LYS A 3 24.18 0.15 -73.02
C LYS A 3 23.05 -0.62 -72.34
N LEU A 4 23.39 -1.51 -71.42
CA LEU A 4 22.45 -2.08 -70.45
C LEU A 4 22.29 -1.07 -69.31
N PHE A 5 21.12 -0.44 -69.21
CA PHE A 5 20.69 0.25 -68.00
C PHE A 5 20.17 -0.79 -67.01
N SER A 6 20.91 -1.03 -65.94
CA SER A 6 20.45 -1.84 -64.81
C SER A 6 19.55 -0.97 -63.92
N GLY A 7 18.24 -1.00 -64.19
CA GLY A 7 17.25 -0.48 -63.26
C GLY A 7 17.11 -1.44 -62.09
N VAL A 8 17.79 -1.15 -60.98
CA VAL A 8 17.51 -1.81 -59.70
C VAL A 8 16.15 -1.33 -59.24
N VAL A 9 15.16 -2.22 -59.22
CA VAL A 9 13.86 -1.96 -58.60
C VAL A 9 14.10 -1.66 -57.11
N PRO A 10 13.60 -0.55 -56.55
CA PRO A 10 13.77 -0.25 -55.14
C PRO A 10 13.10 -1.36 -54.30
N VAL A 11 13.90 -2.03 -53.47
CA VAL A 11 13.40 -2.99 -52.49
C VAL A 11 12.42 -2.24 -51.58
N PRO A 12 11.18 -2.73 -51.40
CA PRO A 12 10.22 -2.06 -50.53
C PRO A 12 10.80 -1.95 -49.12
N ALA A 13 10.70 -0.75 -48.55
CA ALA A 13 11.25 -0.46 -47.24
C ALA A 13 10.56 -1.36 -46.19
N ARG A 14 11.33 -2.11 -45.42
CA ARG A 14 10.79 -3.01 -44.39
C ARG A 14 10.32 -2.18 -43.21
N THR A 15 9.05 -2.34 -42.83
CA THR A 15 8.42 -1.63 -41.70
C THR A 15 8.30 -2.50 -40.46
N GLU A 16 8.93 -3.67 -40.46
CA GLU A 16 8.99 -4.54 -39.28
C GLU A 16 10.05 -4.04 -38.28
N PRO A 17 9.76 -4.02 -36.97
CA PRO A 17 10.73 -3.56 -35.98
C PRO A 17 11.90 -4.53 -35.79
N THR A 18 13.13 -4.02 -35.97
CA THR A 18 14.35 -4.75 -35.59
C THR A 18 14.45 -4.99 -34.08
N ALA A 19 15.29 -5.94 -33.65
CA ALA A 19 15.53 -6.21 -32.23
C ALA A 19 16.05 -4.98 -31.46
N LEU A 20 16.96 -4.21 -32.07
CA LEU A 20 17.46 -2.97 -31.48
C LEU A 20 16.35 -1.92 -31.36
N LEU A 21 15.47 -1.80 -32.36
CA LEU A 21 14.33 -0.91 -32.26
C LEU A 21 13.37 -1.32 -31.15
N LYS A 22 13.09 -2.63 -30.99
CA LYS A 22 12.27 -3.15 -29.88
C LYS A 22 12.90 -2.83 -28.51
N LEU A 23 14.21 -2.92 -28.39
CA LEU A 23 14.93 -2.56 -27.16
C LEU A 23 14.81 -1.06 -26.84
N VAL A 24 14.97 -0.19 -27.83
CA VAL A 24 15.00 1.27 -27.63
C VAL A 24 13.60 1.89 -27.55
N ALA A 25 12.66 1.44 -28.38
CA ALA A 25 11.32 2.02 -28.49
C ALA A 25 10.24 1.21 -27.73
N GLY A 26 10.56 0.01 -27.23
CA GLY A 26 9.62 -0.83 -26.48
C GLY A 26 8.32 -1.07 -27.25
N ASP A 27 7.20 -0.79 -26.59
CA ASP A 27 5.85 -0.96 -27.15
C ASP A 27 5.59 -0.07 -28.38
N PHE A 28 6.34 1.02 -28.56
CA PHE A 28 6.21 1.94 -29.71
C PHE A 28 6.96 1.48 -30.95
N ALA A 29 7.75 0.41 -30.86
CA ALA A 29 8.59 -0.04 -31.96
C ALA A 29 7.83 -0.26 -33.30
N PRO A 30 6.60 -0.82 -33.33
CA PRO A 30 5.81 -0.92 -34.57
C PRO A 30 5.48 0.43 -35.21
N ASP A 31 5.06 1.41 -34.41
CA ASP A 31 4.71 2.75 -34.91
C ASP A 31 5.93 3.50 -35.41
N VAL A 32 7.04 3.40 -34.67
CA VAL A 32 8.31 3.99 -35.06
C VAL A 32 8.83 3.35 -36.36
N ALA A 33 8.70 2.04 -36.53
CA ALA A 33 9.12 1.35 -37.76
C ALA A 33 8.30 1.75 -39.00
N ARG A 34 7.05 2.19 -38.82
CA ARG A 34 6.22 2.75 -39.90
C ARG A 34 6.67 4.16 -40.31
N LEU A 35 7.06 4.99 -39.34
CA LEU A 35 7.51 6.36 -39.56
C LEU A 35 8.95 6.41 -40.12
N TRP A 36 9.81 5.52 -39.62
CA TRP A 36 11.19 5.36 -40.07
C TRP A 36 11.45 3.88 -40.37
N PRO A 37 11.25 3.44 -41.62
CA PRO A 37 11.52 2.06 -42.03
C PRO A 37 12.97 1.64 -41.82
N ASP A 38 13.23 0.32 -41.87
CA ASP A 38 14.58 -0.29 -41.77
C ASP A 38 15.57 0.45 -42.71
N PRO A 39 16.76 0.86 -42.23
CA PRO A 39 17.43 0.51 -40.96
C PRO A 39 17.05 1.34 -39.71
N HIS A 40 15.95 2.10 -39.73
CA HIS A 40 15.48 2.98 -38.65
C HIS A 40 16.52 4.01 -38.17
N THR A 41 17.56 4.27 -38.97
CA THR A 41 18.74 5.04 -38.54
C THR A 41 18.37 6.41 -37.99
N ALA A 42 17.47 7.13 -38.67
CA ALA A 42 17.07 8.47 -38.25
C ALA A 42 16.57 8.50 -36.79
N PHE A 43 15.74 7.53 -36.39
CA PHE A 43 15.26 7.42 -35.02
C PHE A 43 16.37 6.93 -34.07
N LEU A 44 17.06 5.83 -34.41
CA LEU A 44 18.04 5.21 -33.53
C LEU A 44 19.24 6.11 -33.21
N THR A 45 19.66 6.96 -34.16
CA THR A 45 20.77 7.90 -33.96
C THR A 45 20.33 9.25 -33.41
N ALA A 46 19.02 9.51 -33.30
CA ALA A 46 18.53 10.75 -32.73
C ALA A 46 18.88 10.84 -31.23
N PRO A 47 19.11 12.04 -30.67
CA PRO A 47 19.29 12.22 -29.23
C PRO A 47 18.14 11.60 -28.43
N SER A 48 18.42 11.05 -27.24
CA SER A 48 17.42 10.37 -26.40
C SER A 48 16.16 11.21 -26.18
N ALA A 49 16.30 12.51 -25.85
CA ALA A 49 15.18 13.43 -25.69
C ALA A 49 14.22 13.47 -26.91
N ARG A 50 14.73 13.29 -28.13
CA ARG A 50 13.93 13.24 -29.36
C ARG A 50 13.18 11.92 -29.47
N ARG A 51 13.87 10.81 -29.19
CA ARG A 51 13.25 9.48 -29.17
C ARG A 51 12.13 9.44 -28.15
N HIS A 52 12.35 10.01 -26.96
CA HIS A 52 11.30 10.16 -25.95
C HIS A 52 10.17 11.09 -26.39
N LEU A 53 10.44 12.19 -27.08
CA LEU A 53 9.39 13.08 -27.61
C LEU A 53 8.48 12.34 -28.60
N VAL A 54 9.07 11.56 -29.51
CA VAL A 54 8.32 10.72 -30.46
C VAL A 54 7.44 9.71 -29.71
N CYS A 55 8.02 8.96 -28.78
CA CYS A 55 7.27 7.96 -28.01
C CYS A 55 6.17 8.60 -27.15
N LEU A 56 6.43 9.76 -26.55
CA LEU A 56 5.43 10.52 -25.79
C LEU A 56 4.29 11.00 -26.69
N ALA A 57 4.58 11.52 -27.88
CA ALA A 57 3.57 11.93 -28.84
C ALA A 57 2.71 10.74 -29.31
N LEU A 58 3.33 9.57 -29.55
CA LEU A 58 2.60 8.33 -29.83
C LEU A 58 1.75 7.87 -28.63
N ALA A 59 2.25 8.01 -27.40
CA ALA A 59 1.53 7.66 -26.16
C ALA A 59 0.25 8.47 -25.92
N VAL A 60 0.22 9.70 -26.45
CA VAL A 60 -0.95 10.59 -26.47
C VAL A 60 -1.63 10.62 -27.85
N GLU A 61 -1.43 9.56 -28.64
CA GLU A 61 -2.15 9.27 -29.88
C GLU A 61 -2.02 10.36 -30.96
N ARG A 62 -0.84 10.98 -31.06
CA ARG A 62 -0.55 11.97 -32.10
C ARG A 62 -0.08 11.30 -33.39
N ASP A 63 -0.64 11.74 -34.50
CA ASP A 63 -0.11 11.40 -35.82
C ASP A 63 1.14 12.23 -36.12
N LEU A 64 2.26 11.55 -36.32
CA LEU A 64 3.55 12.15 -36.62
C LEU A 64 3.94 12.03 -38.10
N ALA A 65 3.14 11.37 -38.94
CA ALA A 65 3.54 11.03 -40.32
C ALA A 65 3.99 12.24 -41.14
N ALA A 66 3.28 13.37 -41.02
CA ALA A 66 3.61 14.60 -41.74
C ALA A 66 4.79 15.39 -41.16
N VAL A 67 5.18 15.13 -39.91
CA VAL A 67 6.14 15.95 -39.15
C VAL A 67 7.34 15.17 -38.61
N ALA A 68 7.42 13.87 -38.86
CA ALA A 68 8.42 12.94 -38.34
C ALA A 68 9.85 13.47 -38.48
N GLU A 69 10.25 13.86 -39.69
CA GLU A 69 11.60 14.36 -39.96
C GLU A 69 11.90 15.69 -39.25
N THR A 70 10.90 16.58 -39.16
CA THR A 70 11.01 17.88 -38.48
C THR A 70 11.17 17.70 -36.98
N VAL A 71 10.44 16.74 -36.39
CA VAL A 71 10.51 16.43 -34.97
C VAL A 71 11.91 15.95 -34.57
N LEU A 72 12.65 15.26 -35.45
CA LEU A 72 14.00 14.78 -35.16
C LEU A 72 15.11 15.83 -35.39
N ARG A 73 14.97 16.73 -36.38
CA ARG A 73 16.09 17.59 -36.85
C ARG A 73 16.06 19.06 -36.37
N GLY A 74 14.93 19.58 -35.88
CA GLY A 74 14.78 21.01 -35.50
C GLY A 74 15.37 21.37 -34.13
N ARG A 75 14.97 22.49 -33.51
CA ARG A 75 15.22 22.74 -32.07
C ARG A 75 14.22 21.94 -31.22
N LEU A 76 14.61 21.53 -29.99
CA LEU A 76 13.78 20.62 -29.20
C LEU A 76 12.47 21.28 -28.78
N ARG A 77 12.55 22.53 -28.31
CA ARG A 77 11.37 23.35 -28.02
C ARG A 77 10.38 23.47 -29.18
N GLU A 78 10.87 23.70 -30.39
CA GLU A 78 10.04 23.80 -31.59
C GLU A 78 9.41 22.44 -31.93
N ALA A 79 10.17 21.36 -31.84
CA ALA A 79 9.65 20.02 -32.06
C ALA A 79 8.60 19.61 -31.03
N ILE A 80 8.73 20.02 -29.76
CA ILE A 80 7.69 19.79 -28.74
C ILE A 80 6.38 20.46 -29.16
N CYS A 81 6.43 21.71 -29.63
CA CYS A 81 5.24 22.43 -30.09
C CYS A 81 4.61 21.81 -31.35
N ILE A 82 5.42 21.18 -32.21
CA ILE A 82 4.92 20.50 -33.42
C ILE A 82 4.33 19.13 -33.07
N ALA A 83 4.97 18.39 -32.16
CA ALA A 83 4.60 17.04 -31.82
C ALA A 83 3.40 16.98 -30.85
N LEU A 84 3.17 18.02 -30.05
CA LEU A 84 2.16 18.05 -28.99
C LEU A 84 1.30 19.31 -29.06
N ASP A 85 -0.01 19.17 -28.86
CA ASP A 85 -0.94 20.31 -28.77
C ASP A 85 -0.74 21.16 -27.51
N ARG A 86 -0.20 20.55 -26.45
CA ARG A 86 0.07 21.20 -25.17
C ARG A 86 1.51 20.91 -24.76
N SER A 87 2.26 21.98 -24.47
CA SER A 87 3.64 21.91 -23.98
C SER A 87 3.67 22.26 -22.50
N PRO A 88 3.62 21.26 -21.59
CA PRO A 88 3.68 21.53 -20.17
C PRO A 88 5.05 22.15 -19.80
N PRO A 89 5.08 23.16 -18.91
CA PRO A 89 6.33 23.79 -18.51
C PRO A 89 7.35 22.78 -17.99
N GLY A 90 8.59 22.84 -18.50
CA GLY A 90 9.67 21.96 -18.07
C GLY A 90 9.76 20.62 -18.80
N LEU A 91 8.85 20.30 -19.74
CA LEU A 91 8.91 19.08 -20.54
C LEU A 91 10.23 18.91 -21.29
N GLU A 92 10.74 19.98 -21.90
CA GLU A 92 12.02 19.97 -22.61
C GLU A 92 13.17 19.44 -21.73
N ARG A 93 13.23 19.91 -20.48
CA ARG A 93 14.25 19.47 -19.52
C ARG A 93 13.98 18.06 -19.01
N ALA A 94 12.71 17.69 -18.82
CA ALA A 94 12.34 16.34 -18.40
C ALA A 94 12.74 15.29 -19.44
N LEU A 95 12.48 15.54 -20.73
CA LEU A 95 12.84 14.65 -21.84
C LEU A 95 14.35 14.33 -21.87
N GLY A 96 15.20 15.29 -21.50
CA GLY A 96 16.64 15.09 -21.39
C GLY A 96 17.10 14.22 -20.22
N ARG A 97 16.18 13.74 -19.36
CA ARG A 97 16.47 13.02 -18.12
C ARG A 97 15.79 11.66 -17.99
N LEU A 98 15.13 11.19 -19.05
CA LEU A 98 14.32 9.96 -19.04
C LEU A 98 15.12 8.68 -19.33
N GLY A 99 16.41 8.81 -19.67
CA GLY A 99 17.29 7.70 -20.04
C GLY A 99 17.38 7.49 -21.56
N GLU A 100 17.73 6.27 -21.98
CA GLU A 100 17.97 5.93 -23.39
C GLU A 100 16.83 5.15 -24.04
N THR A 101 16.04 4.42 -23.24
CA THR A 101 14.96 3.54 -23.67
C THR A 101 13.59 4.16 -23.40
N ALA A 102 12.65 3.95 -24.32
CA ALA A 102 11.28 4.42 -24.18
C ALA A 102 10.61 3.85 -22.93
N TRP A 103 9.72 4.64 -22.36
CA TRP A 103 8.86 4.21 -21.26
C TRP A 103 7.57 3.60 -21.79
N THR A 104 6.70 3.10 -20.92
CA THR A 104 5.34 2.72 -21.31
C THR A 104 4.48 3.95 -21.63
N ALA A 105 3.43 3.78 -22.43
CA ALA A 105 2.50 4.86 -22.74
C ALA A 105 1.87 5.48 -21.48
N GLU A 106 1.52 4.64 -20.50
CA GLU A 106 0.97 5.11 -19.23
C GLU A 106 1.95 5.98 -18.45
N ALA A 107 3.23 5.59 -18.38
CA ALA A 107 4.25 6.38 -17.70
C ALA A 107 4.47 7.74 -18.39
N TYR A 108 4.41 7.82 -19.72
CA TYR A 108 4.48 9.09 -20.45
C TYR A 108 3.28 10.00 -20.18
N ARG A 109 2.05 9.48 -20.23
CA ARG A 109 0.84 10.25 -19.89
C ARG A 109 0.94 10.79 -18.47
N ARG A 110 1.41 9.95 -17.55
CA ARG A 110 1.59 10.32 -16.16
C ARG A 110 2.64 11.41 -15.96
N LEU A 111 3.75 11.35 -16.69
CA LEU A 111 4.75 12.42 -16.69
C LEU A 111 4.14 13.77 -17.12
N VAL A 112 3.30 13.78 -18.15
CA VAL A 112 2.61 15.00 -18.61
C VAL A 112 1.67 15.56 -17.54
N GLU A 113 0.91 14.70 -16.87
CA GLU A 113 0.05 15.10 -15.74
C GLU A 113 0.85 15.70 -14.59
N LEU A 114 1.99 15.10 -14.24
CA LEU A 114 2.87 15.61 -13.18
C LEU A 114 3.48 16.96 -13.53
N LEU A 115 3.87 17.17 -14.80
CA LEU A 115 4.40 18.45 -15.25
C LEU A 115 3.34 19.56 -15.29
N ALA A 116 2.05 19.21 -15.29
CA ALA A 116 0.97 20.18 -15.15
C ALA A 116 0.78 20.67 -13.70
N ASP A 117 1.25 19.94 -12.69
CA ASP A 117 1.25 20.37 -11.29
C ASP A 117 2.51 21.19 -10.95
N PRO A 118 2.40 22.47 -10.51
CA PRO A 118 3.56 23.32 -10.25
C PRO A 118 4.54 22.76 -9.21
N LYS A 119 4.06 22.01 -8.20
CA LYS A 119 4.92 21.43 -7.16
C LYS A 119 5.71 20.24 -7.72
N ALA A 120 5.05 19.28 -8.35
CA ALA A 120 5.71 18.15 -9.00
C ALA A 120 6.66 18.60 -10.12
N ALA A 121 6.25 19.55 -10.96
CA ALA A 121 7.09 20.13 -12.01
C ALA A 121 8.37 20.77 -11.46
N LYS A 122 8.29 21.45 -10.29
CA LYS A 122 9.47 21.99 -9.61
C LYS A 122 10.45 20.88 -9.20
N LEU A 123 9.96 19.78 -8.61
CA LEU A 123 10.81 18.64 -8.22
C LEU A 123 11.48 17.99 -9.44
N LEU A 124 10.72 17.67 -10.49
CA LEU A 124 11.22 17.09 -11.73
C LEU A 124 12.27 17.98 -12.41
N ARG A 125 12.10 19.30 -12.34
CA ARG A 125 13.07 20.28 -12.87
C ARG A 125 14.40 20.25 -12.14
N HIS A 126 14.44 19.85 -10.88
CA HIS A 126 15.68 19.75 -10.10
C HIS A 126 16.29 18.34 -10.08
N ALA A 127 15.52 17.28 -10.37
CA ALA A 127 16.00 15.90 -10.40
C ALA A 127 17.14 15.68 -11.42
N GLU A 128 18.22 14.97 -11.08
CA GLU A 128 19.31 14.71 -12.02
C GLU A 128 18.88 13.75 -13.14
N ALA A 129 18.15 12.70 -12.76
CA ALA A 129 17.46 11.76 -13.64
C ALA A 129 16.00 11.62 -13.19
N ILE A 130 15.10 11.24 -14.11
CA ILE A 130 13.71 10.91 -13.77
C ILE A 130 13.56 9.41 -13.94
N ASP A 131 13.20 8.73 -12.85
CA ASP A 131 12.98 7.28 -12.86
C ASP A 131 11.57 6.95 -13.37
N ALA A 132 11.50 6.10 -14.39
CA ALA A 132 10.25 5.57 -14.94
C ALA A 132 9.44 4.80 -13.86
N GLY A 133 10.15 4.07 -13.00
CA GLY A 133 9.55 3.32 -11.89
C GLY A 133 8.82 4.24 -10.93
N ALA A 134 9.45 5.32 -10.49
CA ALA A 134 8.85 6.31 -9.60
C ALA A 134 7.57 6.94 -10.21
N VAL A 135 7.61 7.25 -11.51
CA VAL A 135 6.42 7.78 -12.22
C VAL A 135 5.32 6.74 -12.30
N ALA A 136 5.64 5.46 -12.55
CA ALA A 136 4.66 4.38 -12.56
C ALA A 136 4.05 4.15 -11.17
N ARG A 137 4.85 4.18 -10.10
CA ARG A 137 4.38 4.07 -8.71
C ARG A 137 3.38 5.16 -8.34
N LEU A 138 3.59 6.39 -8.80
CA LEU A 138 2.61 7.47 -8.61
C LEU A 138 1.25 7.14 -9.20
N GLY A 139 1.17 6.37 -10.29
CA GLY A 139 -0.09 5.93 -10.88
C GLY A 139 -0.87 4.97 -9.97
N ARG A 140 -0.16 4.14 -9.20
CA ARG A 140 -0.75 3.17 -8.25
C ARG A 140 -1.26 3.84 -6.98
N LEU A 141 -0.56 4.88 -6.51
CA LEU A 141 -0.88 5.55 -5.25
C LEU A 141 -2.27 6.21 -5.24
N PRO A 142 -2.93 6.30 -4.08
CA PRO A 142 -4.23 6.97 -3.92
C PRO A 142 -4.12 8.47 -4.20
N GLY A 143 -5.25 9.10 -4.56
CA GLY A 143 -5.37 10.47 -5.07
C GLY A 143 -4.40 11.49 -4.45
N PRO A 144 -4.45 11.71 -3.13
CA PRO A 144 -3.58 12.68 -2.44
C PRO A 144 -2.08 12.41 -2.58
N LEU A 145 -1.66 11.15 -2.73
CA LEU A 145 -0.26 10.73 -2.84
C LEU A 145 0.27 10.81 -4.28
N ARG A 146 -0.61 10.84 -5.29
CA ARG A 146 -0.27 10.86 -6.73
C ARG A 146 0.63 12.02 -7.15
N ARG A 147 0.79 13.03 -6.29
CA ARG A 147 1.60 14.23 -6.53
C ARG A 147 2.95 14.21 -5.80
N SER A 148 3.19 13.24 -4.93
CA SER A 148 4.42 13.16 -4.13
C SER A 148 5.47 12.28 -4.79
N LEU A 149 6.18 12.85 -5.77
CA LEU A 149 7.30 12.15 -6.42
C LEU A 149 8.37 11.70 -5.43
N ALA A 150 8.61 12.49 -4.37
CA ALA A 150 9.54 12.13 -3.30
C ALA A 150 9.12 10.82 -2.62
N LEU A 151 7.84 10.67 -2.23
CA LEU A 151 7.34 9.42 -1.65
C LEU A 151 7.44 8.25 -2.63
N ALA A 152 7.07 8.46 -3.89
CA ALA A 152 7.16 7.41 -4.91
C ALA A 152 8.61 6.99 -5.20
N ALA A 153 9.59 7.87 -5.00
CA ALA A 153 11.01 7.53 -5.12
C ALA A 153 11.54 6.76 -3.90
N LEU A 154 10.90 6.89 -2.73
CA LEU A 154 11.30 6.21 -1.50
C LEU A 154 10.79 4.76 -1.41
N ILE A 155 9.69 4.45 -2.08
CA ILE A 155 9.01 3.15 -1.95
C ILE A 155 9.25 2.24 -3.16
N THR A 156 9.16 0.93 -2.93
CA THR A 156 9.18 -0.08 -3.98
C THR A 156 7.84 -0.17 -4.72
N ASP A 157 7.83 -0.94 -5.80
CA ASP A 157 6.63 -1.22 -6.59
C ASP A 157 5.56 -1.98 -5.80
N ASP A 158 5.98 -2.94 -4.98
CA ASP A 158 5.11 -3.73 -4.09
C ASP A 158 4.57 -2.86 -2.96
N ALA A 159 5.39 -1.97 -2.40
CA ALA A 159 4.94 -1.02 -1.38
C ALA A 159 3.88 -0.05 -1.94
N ALA A 160 4.06 0.46 -3.16
CA ALA A 160 3.04 1.30 -3.81
C ALA A 160 1.73 0.54 -4.03
N ALA A 161 1.79 -0.75 -4.38
CA ALA A 161 0.61 -1.61 -4.49
C ALA A 161 -0.08 -1.83 -3.13
N ALA A 162 0.69 -2.16 -2.08
CA ALA A 162 0.16 -2.36 -0.74
C ALA A 162 -0.53 -1.09 -0.18
N VAL A 163 0.04 0.09 -0.41
CA VAL A 163 -0.58 1.37 -0.02
C VAL A 163 -1.89 1.62 -0.79
N ALA A 164 -1.93 1.27 -2.07
CA ALA A 164 -3.15 1.38 -2.88
C ALA A 164 -4.24 0.41 -2.39
N GLU A 165 -3.87 -0.84 -2.10
CA GLU A 165 -4.77 -1.85 -1.53
C GLU A 165 -5.28 -1.43 -0.15
N ALA A 166 -4.44 -0.84 0.69
CA ALA A 166 -4.87 -0.30 1.98
C ALA A 166 -5.93 0.81 1.82
N ALA A 167 -5.73 1.74 0.88
CA ALA A 167 -6.74 2.76 0.58
C ALA A 167 -8.05 2.14 0.08
N ALA A 168 -7.96 1.13 -0.79
CA ALA A 168 -9.14 0.42 -1.30
C ALA A 168 -9.88 -0.34 -0.18
N ALA A 169 -9.15 -0.96 0.74
CA ALA A 169 -9.73 -1.64 1.91
C ALA A 169 -10.46 -0.65 2.83
N ILE A 170 -9.88 0.53 3.08
CA ILE A 170 -10.54 1.60 3.83
C ILE A 170 -11.79 2.09 3.09
N ALA A 171 -11.72 2.28 1.77
CA ALA A 171 -12.85 2.71 0.97
C ALA A 171 -14.01 1.70 1.02
N CYS A 172 -13.69 0.40 0.92
CA CYS A 172 -14.66 -0.68 1.00
C CYS A 172 -15.34 -0.74 2.38
N ARG A 173 -14.57 -0.53 3.46
CA ARG A 173 -15.06 -0.65 4.84
C ARG A 173 -15.80 0.60 5.33
N SER A 174 -15.31 1.78 4.95
CA SER A 174 -15.65 3.05 5.59
C SER A 174 -16.04 4.16 4.61
N GLY A 175 -16.07 3.87 3.29
CA GLY A 175 -16.45 4.80 2.24
C GLY A 175 -15.28 5.56 1.63
N ALA A 176 -15.51 6.10 0.42
CA ALA A 176 -14.48 6.81 -0.35
C ALA A 176 -13.90 8.03 0.37
N ASP A 177 -14.74 8.80 1.07
CA ASP A 177 -14.31 10.00 1.80
C ASP A 177 -13.35 9.65 2.94
N ALA A 178 -13.56 8.53 3.62
CA ALA A 178 -12.66 8.06 4.68
C ALA A 178 -11.29 7.64 4.11
N ALA A 179 -11.28 6.99 2.95
CA ALA A 179 -10.04 6.62 2.25
C ALA A 179 -9.28 7.87 1.76
N GLU A 180 -9.98 8.87 1.21
CA GLU A 180 -9.37 10.13 0.78
C GLU A 180 -8.77 10.90 1.97
N ALA A 181 -9.48 10.93 3.11
CA ALA A 181 -8.97 11.55 4.34
C ALA A 181 -7.74 10.82 4.89
N ALA A 182 -7.71 9.49 4.86
CA ALA A 182 -6.54 8.69 5.23
C ALA A 182 -5.35 8.97 4.31
N ALA A 183 -5.56 8.89 2.99
CA ALA A 183 -4.53 9.20 2.01
C ALA A 183 -4.00 10.64 2.15
N THR A 184 -4.84 11.61 2.50
CA THR A 184 -4.40 12.99 2.77
C THR A 184 -3.45 13.05 3.96
N ARG A 185 -3.68 12.27 5.03
CA ARG A 185 -2.73 12.16 6.17
C ARG A 185 -1.43 11.50 5.75
N TRP A 186 -1.50 10.41 4.97
CA TRP A 186 -0.33 9.68 4.50
C TRP A 186 0.58 10.53 3.61
N ALA A 187 0.01 11.47 2.85
CA ALA A 187 0.76 12.38 1.99
C ALA A 187 1.70 13.32 2.76
N GLY A 188 1.51 13.47 4.07
CA GLY A 188 2.42 14.21 4.96
C GLY A 188 3.66 13.44 5.39
N ALA A 189 3.77 12.14 5.06
CA ALA A 189 4.95 11.36 5.39
C ALA A 189 6.19 11.82 4.59
N GLU A 190 7.32 11.95 5.27
CA GLU A 190 8.60 12.33 4.65
C GLU A 190 9.55 11.13 4.44
N THR A 191 9.23 9.99 5.05
CA THR A 191 10.02 8.75 4.98
C THR A 191 9.11 7.55 4.71
N GLU A 192 9.68 6.47 4.17
CA GLU A 192 8.97 5.19 3.97
C GLU A 192 8.41 4.65 5.30
N ALA A 193 9.22 4.66 6.36
CA ALA A 193 8.78 4.21 7.68
C ALA A 193 7.60 5.03 8.22
N ALA A 194 7.64 6.36 8.08
CA ALA A 194 6.53 7.22 8.50
C ALA A 194 5.26 6.97 7.67
N LEU A 195 5.40 6.71 6.37
CA LEU A 195 4.28 6.34 5.50
C LEU A 195 3.63 5.03 5.95
N PHE A 196 4.43 3.98 6.15
CA PHE A 196 3.90 2.67 6.53
C PHE A 196 3.29 2.69 7.92
N GLU A 197 3.87 3.41 8.86
CA GLU A 197 3.26 3.61 10.18
C GLU A 197 1.92 4.33 10.05
N ALA A 198 1.82 5.42 9.29
CA ALA A 198 0.56 6.12 9.07
C ALA A 198 -0.50 5.24 8.38
N VAL A 199 -0.12 4.45 7.39
CA VAL A 199 -1.00 3.48 6.71
C VAL A 199 -1.46 2.41 7.70
N ARG A 200 -0.55 1.82 8.48
CA ARG A 200 -0.86 0.80 9.50
C ARG A 200 -1.80 1.33 10.58
N GLU A 201 -1.66 2.60 10.95
CA GLU A 201 -2.57 3.27 11.89
C GLU A 201 -3.99 3.37 11.35
N ASP A 202 -4.18 3.74 10.08
CA ASP A 202 -5.51 3.87 9.47
C ASP A 202 -6.10 2.55 8.96
N LEU A 203 -5.25 1.53 8.72
CA LEU A 203 -5.66 0.25 8.16
C LEU A 203 -6.68 -0.46 9.06
N TYR A 204 -6.46 -0.42 10.38
CA TYR A 204 -7.39 -0.94 11.38
C TYR A 204 -8.34 0.18 11.82
N PRO A 205 -9.68 -0.02 11.79
CA PRO A 205 -10.61 0.93 12.41
C PRO A 205 -10.45 0.94 13.95
N GLU A 206 -11.18 1.81 14.64
CA GLU A 206 -11.31 1.69 16.09
C GLU A 206 -12.04 0.39 16.47
N PRO A 207 -11.74 -0.20 17.65
CA PRO A 207 -12.50 -1.35 18.15
C PRO A 207 -14.00 -1.04 18.23
N PRO A 208 -14.87 -2.05 18.05
CA PRO A 208 -16.29 -1.87 18.30
C PRO A 208 -16.54 -1.51 19.77
N PRO A 209 -17.74 -0.98 20.10
CA PRO A 209 -18.12 -0.74 21.48
C PRO A 209 -17.91 -1.98 22.35
N PRO A 210 -17.39 -1.83 23.57
CA PRO A 210 -17.16 -2.96 24.46
C PRO A 210 -18.52 -3.61 24.80
N PRO A 211 -18.55 -4.95 24.99
CA PRO A 211 -19.80 -5.65 25.29
C PRO A 211 -20.40 -5.28 26.65
N PHE A 212 -19.58 -4.76 27.56
CA PHE A 212 -19.98 -4.27 28.87
C PHE A 212 -19.34 -2.90 29.10
N GLU A 213 -20.07 -1.97 29.72
CA GLU A 213 -19.56 -0.62 30.04
C GLU A 213 -18.38 -0.64 31.03
N GLY A 214 -18.19 -1.75 31.74
CA GLY A 214 -17.18 -1.91 32.77
C GLY A 214 -17.69 -1.47 34.14
N THR A 215 -16.76 -1.30 35.06
CA THR A 215 -17.00 -0.93 36.46
C THR A 215 -15.94 0.08 36.93
N PRO A 216 -16.05 0.66 38.14
CA PRO A 216 -15.01 1.53 38.66
C PRO A 216 -13.61 0.89 38.70
N ARG A 217 -13.53 -0.44 38.85
CA ARG A 217 -12.29 -1.22 38.90
C ARG A 217 -11.92 -1.93 37.61
N LEU A 218 -12.84 -2.05 36.64
CA LEU A 218 -12.61 -2.72 35.37
C LEU A 218 -13.04 -1.81 34.22
N ARG A 219 -12.09 -1.08 33.62
CA ARG A 219 -12.37 -0.02 32.64
C ARG A 219 -12.14 -0.51 31.22
N PRO A 220 -13.09 -0.36 30.28
CA PRO A 220 -12.89 -0.80 28.91
C PRO A 220 -11.85 0.07 28.19
N LEU A 221 -11.02 -0.58 27.37
CA LEU A 221 -10.07 0.08 26.48
C LEU A 221 -10.72 0.24 25.10
N THR A 222 -11.43 1.35 24.92
CA THR A 222 -12.34 1.58 23.77
C THR A 222 -11.66 2.11 22.51
N THR A 223 -10.38 2.44 22.57
CA THR A 223 -9.63 3.00 21.43
C THR A 223 -8.28 2.32 21.26
N LYS A 224 -7.77 2.28 20.03
CA LYS A 224 -6.40 1.82 19.73
C LYS A 224 -5.38 2.60 20.54
N ALA A 225 -5.59 3.91 20.71
CA ALA A 225 -4.72 4.78 21.49
C ALA A 225 -4.67 4.36 22.97
N ALA A 226 -5.83 4.10 23.58
CA ALA A 226 -5.92 3.61 24.96
C ALA A 226 -5.25 2.23 25.12
N MET A 227 -5.44 1.33 24.15
CA MET A 227 -4.77 0.02 24.16
C MET A 227 -3.24 0.15 24.08
N ARG A 228 -2.70 1.02 23.22
CA ARG A 228 -1.25 1.23 23.13
C ARG A 228 -0.67 1.91 24.36
N ASP A 229 -1.42 2.85 24.93
CA ASP A 229 -1.01 3.49 26.18
C ASP A 229 -0.92 2.47 27.32
N ALA A 230 -1.96 1.66 27.49
CA ALA A 230 -1.96 0.53 28.42
C ALA A 230 -0.80 -0.43 28.13
N ALA A 231 -0.57 -0.81 26.87
CA ALA A 231 0.54 -1.69 26.51
C ALA A 231 1.91 -1.17 26.99
N ARG A 232 2.15 0.15 26.85
CA ARG A 232 3.37 0.79 27.35
C ARG A 232 3.44 0.84 28.88
N ARG A 233 2.33 1.19 29.56
CA ARG A 233 2.29 1.29 31.03
C ARG A 233 2.50 -0.05 31.71
N TYR A 234 1.98 -1.12 31.12
CA TYR A 234 2.10 -2.48 31.64
C TYR A 234 3.30 -3.24 31.07
N ASP A 235 4.04 -2.66 30.11
CA ASP A 235 5.12 -3.34 29.38
C ASP A 235 4.72 -4.75 28.92
N ASN A 236 3.60 -4.83 28.19
CA ASN A 236 2.98 -6.09 27.80
C ASN A 236 2.64 -6.14 26.30
N CYS A 237 2.15 -7.30 25.85
CA CYS A 237 1.93 -7.57 24.42
C CYS A 237 0.65 -6.92 23.84
N LEU A 238 -0.10 -6.11 24.61
CA LEU A 238 -1.39 -5.56 24.19
C LEU A 238 -1.31 -4.72 22.90
N ALA A 239 -0.18 -4.09 22.61
CA ALA A 239 0.02 -3.33 21.37
C ALA A 239 -0.12 -4.21 20.10
N THR A 240 0.18 -5.52 20.21
CA THR A 240 0.05 -6.49 19.11
C THR A 240 -1.35 -7.09 18.99
N ARG A 241 -2.24 -6.79 19.94
CA ARG A 241 -3.60 -7.37 20.04
C ARG A 241 -4.69 -6.50 19.44
N VAL A 242 -4.35 -5.33 18.87
CA VAL A 242 -5.31 -4.40 18.28
C VAL A 242 -6.19 -5.07 17.21
N ALA A 243 -5.63 -5.95 16.38
CA ALA A 243 -6.40 -6.67 15.36
C ALA A 243 -7.51 -7.55 15.95
N HIS A 244 -7.25 -8.21 17.10
CA HIS A 244 -8.24 -9.02 17.80
C HIS A 244 -9.36 -8.14 18.36
N ALA A 245 -9.02 -6.99 18.97
CA ALA A 245 -10.00 -6.03 19.44
C ALA A 245 -10.91 -5.53 18.31
N VAL A 246 -10.29 -5.13 17.20
CA VAL A 246 -10.97 -4.58 16.03
C VAL A 246 -11.92 -5.58 15.37
N SER A 247 -11.58 -6.87 15.39
CA SER A 247 -12.46 -7.92 14.87
C SER A 247 -13.73 -8.13 15.69
N GLY A 248 -13.79 -7.59 16.92
CA GLY A 248 -14.89 -7.82 17.85
C GLY A 248 -14.94 -9.23 18.45
N PHE A 249 -13.93 -10.06 18.18
CA PHE A 249 -13.75 -11.36 18.85
C PHE A 249 -13.29 -11.20 20.29
N SER A 250 -12.45 -10.19 20.57
CA SER A 250 -11.97 -9.88 21.91
C SER A 250 -12.32 -8.45 22.31
N ALA A 251 -12.53 -8.22 23.59
CA ALA A 251 -12.61 -6.90 24.21
C ALA A 251 -11.59 -6.82 25.35
N TYR A 252 -10.97 -5.66 25.51
CA TYR A 252 -9.89 -5.45 26.47
C TYR A 252 -10.32 -4.47 27.55
N TYR A 253 -9.97 -4.79 28.78
CA TYR A 253 -10.26 -3.99 29.96
C TYR A 253 -9.00 -3.80 30.81
N GLU A 254 -8.92 -2.68 31.50
CA GLU A 254 -7.93 -2.41 32.51
C GLU A 254 -8.52 -2.62 33.91
N TRP A 255 -7.97 -3.57 34.64
CA TRP A 255 -8.21 -3.79 36.06
C TRP A 255 -7.37 -2.84 36.89
N THR A 256 -8.01 -2.01 37.72
CA THR A 256 -7.34 -1.01 38.56
C THR A 256 -7.12 -1.48 40.00
N GLY A 257 -7.23 -2.79 40.28
CA GLY A 257 -6.78 -3.34 41.55
C GLY A 257 -5.26 -3.22 41.72
N ASN A 258 -4.74 -3.66 42.86
CA ASN A 258 -3.30 -3.65 43.11
C ASN A 258 -2.80 -5.09 43.31
N PRO A 259 -2.03 -5.66 42.36
CA PRO A 259 -1.52 -5.03 41.14
C PRO A 259 -2.60 -4.86 40.07
N GLY A 260 -2.42 -3.85 39.21
CA GLY A 260 -3.28 -3.64 38.05
C GLY A 260 -3.09 -4.75 37.01
N ALA A 261 -4.04 -4.92 36.11
CA ALA A 261 -3.93 -5.91 35.04
C ALA A 261 -4.65 -5.50 33.76
N ILE A 262 -4.20 -6.06 32.64
CA ILE A 262 -4.94 -6.08 31.39
C ILE A 262 -5.72 -7.39 31.32
N VAL A 263 -7.02 -7.26 31.06
CA VAL A 263 -7.97 -8.35 31.00
C VAL A 263 -8.49 -8.45 29.57
N GLU A 264 -8.35 -9.63 28.98
CA GLU A 264 -8.97 -9.98 27.70
C GLU A 264 -10.21 -10.83 27.95
N ILE A 265 -11.34 -10.41 27.38
CA ILE A 265 -12.52 -11.27 27.26
C ILE A 265 -12.78 -11.57 25.80
N GLY A 266 -13.09 -12.84 25.50
CA GLY A 266 -13.32 -13.35 24.15
C GLY A 266 -14.75 -13.81 23.95
N ARG A 267 -15.20 -13.85 22.69
CA ARG A 267 -16.46 -14.50 22.30
C ARG A 267 -16.29 -16.02 22.30
N ASP A 268 -16.96 -16.67 23.24
CA ASP A 268 -17.19 -18.11 23.31
C ASP A 268 -18.57 -18.46 22.74
N ALA A 269 -18.62 -19.45 21.85
CA ALA A 269 -19.85 -19.83 21.15
C ALA A 269 -20.93 -20.44 22.07
N ILE A 270 -20.55 -20.96 23.24
CA ILE A 270 -21.45 -21.61 24.19
C ILE A 270 -21.76 -20.69 25.36
N PHE A 271 -20.73 -20.04 25.92
CA PHE A 271 -20.84 -19.26 27.16
C PHE A 271 -20.99 -17.75 26.93
N GLY A 272 -21.00 -17.28 25.68
CA GLY A 272 -21.07 -15.86 25.38
C GLY A 272 -19.71 -15.19 25.60
N TRP A 273 -19.62 -14.17 26.43
CA TRP A 273 -18.32 -13.55 26.73
C TRP A 273 -17.59 -14.31 27.83
N ARG A 274 -16.33 -14.64 27.62
CA ARG A 274 -15.52 -15.42 28.54
C ARG A 274 -14.19 -14.74 28.82
N LEU A 275 -13.67 -14.89 30.04
CA LEU A 275 -12.31 -14.52 30.37
C LEU A 275 -11.31 -15.39 29.58
N GLU A 276 -10.50 -14.76 28.75
CA GLU A 276 -9.42 -15.41 28.00
C GLU A 276 -8.09 -15.30 28.74
N GLU A 277 -7.77 -14.09 29.20
CA GLU A 277 -6.48 -13.81 29.82
C GLU A 277 -6.58 -12.64 30.80
N ALA A 278 -5.80 -12.69 31.88
CA ALA A 278 -5.58 -11.54 32.75
C ALA A 278 -4.13 -11.48 33.23
N LYS A 279 -3.40 -10.43 32.79
CA LYS A 279 -1.97 -10.27 33.07
C LYS A 279 -1.65 -8.91 33.66
N GLY A 280 -0.82 -8.92 34.71
CA GLY A 280 -0.22 -7.73 35.28
C GLY A 280 0.94 -7.18 34.45
N PRO A 281 1.70 -6.22 35.01
CA PRO A 281 2.88 -5.67 34.34
C PRO A 281 3.90 -6.76 33.94
N ASN A 282 4.56 -6.61 32.80
CA ASN A 282 5.50 -7.58 32.22
C ASN A 282 4.87 -8.97 31.97
N ASN A 283 3.59 -9.02 31.66
CA ASN A 283 2.79 -10.26 31.56
C ASN A 283 2.80 -11.11 32.85
N ALA A 284 3.06 -10.50 34.01
CA ALA A 284 3.13 -11.22 35.27
C ALA A 284 1.76 -11.74 35.72
N ALA A 285 1.77 -12.85 36.43
CA ALA A 285 0.61 -13.36 37.15
C ALA A 285 0.15 -12.35 38.22
N ILE A 286 -1.15 -12.08 38.29
CA ILE A 286 -1.74 -11.33 39.41
C ILE A 286 -1.84 -12.19 40.67
N ASP A 287 -1.86 -11.60 41.86
CA ASP A 287 -1.97 -12.36 43.13
C ASP A 287 -3.35 -12.98 43.34
N LYS A 288 -3.44 -13.93 44.28
CA LYS A 288 -4.66 -14.73 44.51
C LYS A 288 -5.88 -13.89 44.94
N ASP A 289 -5.69 -12.85 45.73
CA ASP A 289 -6.80 -12.03 46.25
C ASP A 289 -7.31 -11.08 45.17
N SER A 290 -6.40 -10.52 44.37
CA SER A 290 -6.74 -9.77 43.17
C SER A 290 -7.47 -10.63 42.14
N ARG A 291 -7.07 -11.90 41.96
CA ARG A 291 -7.80 -12.85 41.08
C ARG A 291 -9.21 -13.09 41.58
N ALA A 292 -9.38 -13.42 42.85
CA ALA A 292 -10.70 -13.68 43.41
C ALA A 292 -11.62 -12.46 43.24
N SER A 293 -11.08 -11.26 43.46
CA SER A 293 -11.80 -10.00 43.27
C SER A 293 -12.18 -9.76 41.81
N LEU A 294 -11.25 -9.97 40.87
CA LEU A 294 -11.50 -9.82 39.43
C LEU A 294 -12.54 -10.83 38.93
N ILE A 295 -12.42 -12.09 39.34
CA ILE A 295 -13.36 -13.17 38.98
C ILE A 295 -14.79 -12.82 39.44
N ALA A 296 -14.94 -12.33 40.68
CA ALA A 296 -16.23 -11.93 41.21
C ALA A 296 -16.85 -10.76 40.41
N GLU A 297 -16.01 -9.80 39.99
CA GLU A 297 -16.45 -8.65 39.20
C GLU A 297 -16.86 -9.03 37.78
N LEU A 298 -16.07 -9.89 37.12
CA LEU A 298 -16.40 -10.43 35.80
C LEU A 298 -17.70 -11.25 35.83
N ALA A 299 -17.85 -12.13 36.83
CA ALA A 299 -19.07 -12.91 37.00
C ALA A 299 -20.30 -12.02 37.22
N ALA A 300 -20.17 -10.93 37.99
CA ALA A 300 -21.25 -9.97 38.20
C ALA A 300 -21.64 -9.20 36.92
N MET A 301 -20.71 -9.03 35.99
CA MET A 301 -20.97 -8.46 34.66
C MET A 301 -21.59 -9.47 33.70
N GLY A 302 -21.69 -10.75 34.06
CA GLY A 302 -22.16 -11.82 33.17
C GLY A 302 -21.06 -12.36 32.25
N VAL A 303 -19.79 -12.11 32.54
CA VAL A 303 -18.66 -12.75 31.86
C VAL A 303 -18.43 -14.12 32.48
N HIS A 304 -18.39 -15.15 31.63
CA HIS A 304 -18.06 -16.51 32.04
C HIS A 304 -16.59 -16.62 32.44
N VAL A 305 -16.34 -17.26 33.58
CA VAL A 305 -14.99 -17.48 34.11
C VAL A 305 -14.77 -18.97 34.33
N GLY A 306 -13.91 -19.55 33.51
CA GLY A 306 -13.58 -20.96 33.50
C GLY A 306 -13.52 -21.52 32.09
N ARG A 307 -13.78 -22.82 31.99
CA ARG A 307 -13.62 -23.61 30.75
C ARG A 307 -14.29 -22.98 29.54
N SER A 308 -13.66 -23.14 28.39
CA SER A 308 -14.23 -22.80 27.09
C SER A 308 -15.35 -23.76 26.66
N GLY A 309 -16.23 -23.28 25.79
CA GLY A 309 -17.21 -24.07 25.09
C GLY A 309 -16.57 -25.15 24.23
N TRP A 310 -15.41 -24.87 23.62
CA TRP A 310 -14.65 -25.86 22.86
C TRP A 310 -14.20 -27.05 23.72
N GLN A 311 -13.73 -26.81 24.94
CA GLN A 311 -13.39 -27.90 25.87
C GLN A 311 -14.62 -28.74 26.23
N LEU A 312 -15.79 -28.10 26.39
CA LEU A 312 -17.05 -28.81 26.65
C LEU A 312 -17.49 -29.63 25.44
N GLU A 313 -17.48 -29.05 24.24
CA GLU A 313 -17.83 -29.74 23.00
C GLU A 313 -16.89 -30.92 22.73
N ARG A 314 -15.57 -30.72 22.87
CA ARG A 314 -14.58 -31.79 22.74
C ARG A 314 -14.83 -32.93 23.73
N ALA A 315 -15.24 -32.60 24.95
CA ALA A 315 -15.59 -33.59 25.96
C ALA A 315 -16.80 -34.44 25.54
N LEU A 316 -17.79 -33.83 24.90
CA LEU A 316 -19.01 -34.48 24.46
C LEU A 316 -18.82 -35.28 23.15
N CYS A 317 -17.95 -34.81 22.25
CA CYS A 317 -17.90 -35.32 20.88
C CYS A 317 -17.08 -36.59 20.66
N ARG A 318 -16.05 -36.94 21.45
CA ARG A 318 -15.35 -38.25 21.25
C ARG A 318 -14.33 -38.77 22.29
N ASP A 319 -13.90 -38.02 23.32
CA ASP A 319 -12.64 -38.40 24.03
C ASP A 319 -12.68 -38.49 25.57
N VAL A 320 -13.76 -38.17 26.28
CA VAL A 320 -13.76 -38.35 27.75
C VAL A 320 -13.70 -39.84 28.07
N GLY A 321 -12.52 -40.30 28.51
CA GLY A 321 -12.23 -41.71 28.80
C GLY A 321 -11.35 -42.44 27.78
N ARG A 322 -10.92 -41.80 26.68
CA ARG A 322 -9.99 -42.37 25.68
C ARG A 322 -8.65 -41.61 25.60
N GLY A 323 -8.05 -41.33 26.76
CA GLY A 323 -6.72 -40.69 26.86
C GLY A 323 -6.75 -39.16 26.96
N TRP A 324 -7.92 -38.53 26.84
CA TRP A 324 -8.12 -37.13 27.15
C TRP A 324 -9.03 -37.00 28.37
N ARG A 325 -8.65 -36.13 29.32
CA ARG A 325 -9.49 -35.77 30.47
C ARG A 325 -9.93 -34.32 30.30
N LEU A 326 -11.19 -34.04 30.63
CA LEU A 326 -11.68 -32.69 30.74
C LEU A 326 -11.01 -32.01 31.95
N PRO A 327 -10.26 -30.91 31.79
CA PRO A 327 -9.66 -30.19 32.91
C PRO A 327 -10.71 -29.68 33.90
N SER A 328 -10.34 -29.64 35.17
CA SER A 328 -11.12 -28.92 36.18
C SER A 328 -11.11 -27.41 35.89
N VAL A 329 -12.11 -26.69 36.38
CA VAL A 329 -12.14 -25.22 36.25
C VAL A 329 -10.91 -24.58 36.89
N ALA A 330 -10.42 -25.15 38.00
CA ALA A 330 -9.23 -24.66 38.67
C ALA A 330 -7.97 -24.78 37.78
N GLU A 331 -7.82 -25.89 37.05
CA GLU A 331 -6.69 -26.10 36.12
C GLU A 331 -6.76 -25.14 34.92
N ASP A 332 -7.96 -24.84 34.42
CA ASP A 332 -8.15 -23.90 33.31
C ASP A 332 -7.80 -22.45 33.72
N LEU A 333 -8.19 -22.05 34.93
CA LEU A 333 -7.86 -20.72 35.47
C LEU A 333 -6.34 -20.54 35.70
N VAL A 334 -5.58 -21.63 35.87
CA VAL A 334 -4.12 -21.54 35.97
C VAL A 334 -3.51 -21.02 34.67
N GLU A 335 -4.00 -21.48 33.52
CA GLU A 335 -3.54 -21.02 32.21
C GLU A 335 -3.91 -19.53 31.97
N VAL A 336 -5.16 -19.18 32.23
CA VAL A 336 -5.72 -17.82 32.08
C VAL A 336 -4.92 -16.76 32.86
N PHE A 337 -4.49 -17.11 34.09
CA PHE A 337 -3.71 -16.20 34.94
C PHE A 337 -2.18 -16.41 34.83
N GLY A 338 -1.70 -17.41 34.09
CA GLY A 338 -0.26 -17.73 33.93
C GLY A 338 0.43 -18.14 35.22
N VAL A 339 -0.18 -19.03 35.98
CA VAL A 339 0.31 -19.56 37.28
C VAL A 339 0.91 -20.95 37.13
#